data_AF-A0A1S7NL39-F1
#
_entry.id   AF-A0A1S7NL39-F1
#
_cell.length_a   1.000
_cell.length_b   1.000
_cell.length_c   1.000
_cell.angle_alpha   90.00
_cell.angle_beta   90.00
_cell.angle_gamma   90.00
#
_symmetry.space_group_name_H-M   'P 1'
#
loop_
_entity.id
_entity.type
_entity.pdbx_description
1 polymer ?
#
loop_
_entity_poly.entity_id
_entity_poly.type
_entity_poly.pdbx_seq_one_letter_code
_entity_poly.pdbx_strand_id
1 'polypeptide(L)'
;MAISPETTGAGDRPPAPRAVFANDNKPHNHAAAINLFAADCHAASRRAGWYTDLATGKALDRNVPEMLCLIHSEISEAMEGYRKSKPGKVLMDDKLPHRPMAEVELADAMIRIGDLAAFLGYDLGGAIVEKMAFNANRPDHKIENRLKAGGKAF
;
A
#
# COMPACT_ATOMS: atom_id res chain seq x y z
N MET A 1 -3.87 41.26 33.39
CA MET A 1 -3.90 40.72 32.02
C MET A 1 -3.19 39.37 32.08
N ALA A 2 -3.94 38.30 32.36
CA ALA A 2 -3.39 36.96 32.52
C ALA A 2 -3.45 36.24 31.18
N ILE A 3 -2.31 35.75 30.72
CA ILE A 3 -2.14 35.04 29.47
C ILE A 3 -2.47 33.57 29.76
N SER A 4 -3.56 33.06 29.20
CA SER A 4 -3.90 31.63 29.28
C SER A 4 -2.88 30.81 28.49
N PRO A 5 -2.39 29.66 28.99
CA PRO A 5 -1.58 28.76 28.19
C PRO A 5 -2.50 27.95 27.26
N GLU A 6 -2.26 28.07 25.96
CA GLU A 6 -2.83 27.19 24.93
C GLU A 6 -2.41 25.74 25.22
N THR A 7 -3.40 24.89 25.50
CA THR A 7 -3.22 23.44 25.46
C THR A 7 -3.06 23.02 24.01
N THR A 8 -1.85 22.63 23.63
CA THR A 8 -1.57 21.92 22.37
C THR A 8 -2.41 20.65 22.32
N GLY A 9 -3.49 20.68 21.54
CA GLY A 9 -4.32 19.51 21.27
C GLY A 9 -3.49 18.44 20.60
N ALA A 10 -3.23 17.34 21.31
CA ALA A 10 -2.89 16.09 20.66
C ALA A 10 -4.07 15.73 19.75
N GLY A 11 -3.91 15.96 18.44
CA GLY A 11 -4.95 15.70 17.46
C GLY A 11 -5.51 14.29 17.64
N ASP A 12 -6.84 14.22 17.77
CA ASP A 12 -7.63 13.01 17.72
C ASP A 12 -7.27 12.19 16.46
N ARG A 13 -6.31 11.28 16.60
CA ARG A 13 -6.09 10.25 15.60
C ARG A 13 -7.30 9.33 15.65
N PRO A 14 -8.02 9.12 14.53
CA PRO A 14 -9.14 8.21 14.53
C PRO A 14 -8.66 6.81 14.95
N PRO A 15 -9.45 6.07 15.75
CA PRO A 15 -9.08 4.72 16.15
C PRO A 15 -8.93 3.87 14.89
N ALA A 16 -7.77 3.22 14.75
CA ALA A 16 -7.51 2.30 13.64
C ALA A 16 -8.59 1.20 13.62
N PRO A 17 -9.13 0.84 12.44
CA PRO A 17 -10.13 -0.22 12.35
C PRO A 17 -9.56 -1.53 12.89
N ARG A 18 -10.20 -2.09 13.91
CA ARG A 18 -9.82 -3.37 14.52
C ARG A 18 -10.35 -4.54 13.68
N ALA A 19 -9.47 -5.05 12.82
CA ALA A 19 -9.30 -6.48 12.60
C ALA A 19 -7.79 -6.71 12.45
N VAL A 20 -7.11 -7.05 13.55
CA VAL A 20 -5.67 -7.32 13.52
C VAL A 20 -5.48 -8.74 12.99
N PHE A 21 -5.35 -8.87 11.67
CA PHE A 21 -4.84 -10.08 11.03
C PHE A 21 -3.31 -10.08 11.13
N ALA A 22 -2.77 -10.08 12.35
CA ALA A 22 -1.34 -10.30 12.56
C ALA A 22 -1.08 -11.81 12.54
N ASN A 23 -0.22 -12.25 11.63
CA ASN A 23 0.23 -13.62 11.58
C ASN A 23 1.59 -13.71 12.27
N ASP A 24 1.56 -13.93 13.59
CA ASP A 24 2.75 -13.94 14.46
C ASP A 24 3.56 -15.26 14.39
N ASN A 25 3.24 -16.16 13.45
CA ASN A 25 3.90 -17.44 13.29
C ASN A 25 4.95 -17.42 12.15
N LYS A 26 6.03 -18.21 12.34
CA LYS A 26 7.16 -18.59 11.45
C LYS A 26 6.99 -18.40 9.92
N PRO A 27 8.09 -18.20 9.17
CA PRO A 27 8.08 -17.54 7.86
C PRO A 27 7.19 -18.27 6.86
N HIS A 28 6.10 -17.63 6.50
CA HIS A 28 5.24 -18.12 5.45
C HIS A 28 5.90 -17.80 4.10
N ASN A 29 6.15 -18.84 3.31
CA ASN A 29 6.61 -18.65 1.93
C ASN A 29 5.41 -18.26 1.06
N HIS A 30 5.08 -16.97 1.04
CA HIS A 30 4.02 -16.40 0.21
C HIS A 30 4.50 -16.01 -1.19
N ALA A 31 5.76 -16.28 -1.56
CA ALA A 31 6.35 -15.81 -2.81
C ALA A 31 5.55 -16.25 -4.04
N ALA A 32 5.20 -17.54 -4.12
CA ALA A 32 4.43 -18.08 -5.23
C ALA A 32 3.05 -17.42 -5.36
N ALA A 33 2.36 -17.19 -4.24
CA ALA A 33 1.04 -16.55 -4.24
C ALA A 33 1.11 -15.09 -4.67
N ILE A 34 2.14 -14.35 -4.25
CA ILE A 34 2.37 -12.96 -4.64
C ILE A 34 2.70 -12.86 -6.13
N ASN A 35 3.53 -13.77 -6.66
CA ASN A 35 3.85 -13.79 -8.08
C ASN A 35 2.64 -14.18 -8.95
N LEU A 36 1.79 -15.09 -8.47
CA LEU A 36 0.52 -15.39 -9.12
C LEU A 36 -0.40 -14.17 -9.14
N PHE A 37 -0.53 -13.46 -8.01
CA PHE A 37 -1.26 -12.20 -7.93
C PHE A 37 -0.73 -11.15 -8.93
N ALA A 38 0.58 -10.95 -9.00
CA ALA A 38 1.19 -10.02 -9.94
C ALA A 38 0.88 -10.40 -11.41
N ALA A 39 0.98 -11.69 -11.73
CA ALA A 39 0.63 -12.21 -13.06
C ALA A 39 -0.86 -11.98 -13.39
N ASP A 40 -1.77 -12.17 -12.43
CA ASP A 40 -3.20 -11.93 -12.62
C ASP A 40 -3.52 -10.46 -12.87
N CYS A 41 -2.89 -9.55 -12.11
CA CYS A 41 -3.01 -8.10 -12.31
C CYS A 41 -2.56 -7.70 -13.71
N HIS A 42 -1.38 -8.17 -14.13
CA HIS A 42 -0.86 -7.89 -15.46
C HIS A 42 -1.75 -8.46 -16.56
N ALA A 43 -2.22 -9.69 -16.40
CA ALA A 43 -3.14 -10.30 -17.35
C ALA A 43 -4.45 -9.52 -17.46
N ALA A 44 -4.97 -8.97 -16.35
CA ALA A 44 -6.14 -8.11 -16.36
C ALA A 44 -5.89 -6.80 -17.14
N SER A 45 -4.77 -6.13 -16.91
CA SER A 45 -4.40 -4.91 -17.64
C SER A 45 -4.19 -5.18 -19.14
N ARG A 46 -3.53 -6.29 -19.50
CA ARG A 46 -3.38 -6.76 -20.89
C ARG A 46 -4.73 -6.97 -21.57
N ARG A 47 -5.68 -7.66 -20.91
CA ARG A 47 -7.03 -7.91 -21.43
C ARG A 47 -7.84 -6.63 -21.60
N ALA A 48 -7.63 -5.65 -20.73
CA ALA A 48 -8.25 -4.33 -20.85
C ALA A 48 -7.59 -3.43 -21.93
N GLY A 49 -6.56 -3.91 -22.62
CA GLY A 49 -5.94 -3.21 -23.75
C GLY A 49 -4.84 -2.22 -23.37
N TRP A 50 -4.45 -2.12 -22.10
CA TRP A 50 -3.48 -1.10 -21.64
C TRP A 50 -2.07 -1.26 -22.23
N TYR A 51 -1.77 -2.45 -22.77
CA TYR A 51 -0.49 -2.86 -23.34
C TYR A 51 -0.60 -3.19 -24.84
N THR A 52 -1.70 -2.81 -25.48
CA THR A 52 -1.93 -3.06 -26.90
C THR A 52 -2.39 -1.76 -27.54
N ASP A 53 -1.72 -1.37 -28.63
CA ASP A 53 -2.20 -0.29 -29.47
C ASP A 53 -3.50 -0.75 -30.12
N LEU A 54 -4.62 -0.16 -29.72
CA LEU A 54 -5.94 -0.59 -30.19
C LEU A 54 -6.18 -0.28 -31.67
N ALA A 55 -5.44 0.65 -32.26
CA ALA A 55 -5.52 0.95 -33.68
C ALA A 55 -4.72 -0.04 -34.52
N THR A 56 -3.57 -0.52 -34.03
CA THR A 56 -2.65 -1.36 -34.80
C THR A 56 -2.59 -2.83 -34.35
N GLY A 57 -3.13 -3.14 -33.17
CA GLY A 57 -3.04 -4.45 -32.51
C GLY A 57 -1.64 -4.81 -31.98
N LYS A 58 -0.67 -3.90 -32.09
CA LYS A 58 0.72 -4.15 -31.67
C LYS A 58 0.89 -3.96 -30.16
N ALA A 59 1.88 -4.64 -29.58
CA ALA A 59 2.23 -4.42 -28.18
C ALA A 59 2.70 -2.98 -27.96
N LEU A 60 2.20 -2.34 -26.91
CA LEU A 60 2.70 -1.07 -26.41
C LEU A 60 3.74 -1.33 -25.33
N ASP A 61 4.87 -0.63 -25.45
CA ASP A 61 5.77 -0.44 -24.33
C ASP A 61 5.19 0.65 -23.41
N ARG A 62 5.19 0.41 -22.10
CA ARG A 62 4.62 1.35 -21.13
C ARG A 62 5.70 2.26 -20.58
N ASN A 63 5.33 3.51 -20.34
CA ASN A 63 6.19 4.45 -19.63
C ASN A 63 6.26 4.08 -18.14
N VAL A 64 7.36 3.46 -17.71
CA VAL A 64 7.55 3.02 -16.31
C VAL A 64 7.43 4.18 -15.31
N PRO A 65 8.05 5.35 -15.50
CA PRO A 65 7.80 6.52 -14.66
C PRO A 65 6.32 6.89 -14.50
N GLU A 66 5.54 6.87 -15.58
CA GLU A 66 4.10 7.12 -15.51
C GLU A 66 3.38 6.07 -14.65
N MET A 67 3.71 4.79 -14.83
CA MET A 67 3.15 3.70 -14.01
C MET A 67 3.49 3.85 -12.52
N LEU A 68 4.71 4.29 -12.20
CA LEU A 68 5.10 4.60 -10.82
C LEU A 68 4.29 5.77 -10.24
N CYS A 69 4.04 6.82 -11.04
CA CYS A 69 3.18 7.93 -10.63
C CYS A 69 1.73 7.52 -10.40
N LEU A 70 1.20 6.57 -11.18
CA LEU A 70 -0.14 5.99 -10.94
C LEU A 70 -0.19 5.25 -9.60
N ILE A 71 0.84 4.48 -9.24
CA ILE A 71 0.91 3.87 -7.90
C ILE A 71 0.88 4.96 -6.82
N HIS A 72 1.61 6.05 -7.03
CA HIS A 72 1.63 7.19 -6.10
C HIS A 72 0.27 7.88 -5.95
N SER A 73 -0.55 7.97 -7.00
CA SER A 73 -1.90 8.51 -6.87
C SER A 73 -2.76 7.64 -5.98
N GLU A 74 -2.74 6.30 -6.13
CA GLU A 74 -3.55 5.42 -5.28
C GLU A 74 -3.16 5.53 -3.80
N ILE A 75 -1.86 5.67 -3.50
CA ILE A 75 -1.39 5.91 -2.13
C ILE A 75 -1.90 7.27 -1.59
N SER A 76 -1.98 8.29 -2.43
CA SER A 76 -2.49 9.60 -2.06
C SER A 76 -4.01 9.58 -1.84
N GLU A 77 -4.74 8.81 -2.64
CA GLU A 77 -6.18 8.61 -2.47
C GLU A 77 -6.50 7.81 -1.21
N ALA A 78 -5.70 6.79 -0.89
CA ALA A 78 -5.80 6.07 0.38
C ALA A 78 -5.59 7.01 1.59
N MET A 79 -4.58 7.90 1.51
CA MET A 79 -4.35 8.92 2.52
C MET A 79 -5.54 9.86 2.66
N GLU A 80 -6.11 10.29 1.54
CA GLU A 80 -7.28 11.17 1.53
C GLU A 80 -8.53 10.48 2.11
N GLY A 81 -8.72 9.20 1.80
CA GLY A 81 -9.76 8.35 2.39
C GLY A 81 -9.65 8.25 3.91
N TYR A 82 -8.41 8.09 4.41
CA TYR A 82 -8.13 8.10 5.85
C TYR A 82 -8.38 9.48 6.47
N ARG A 83 -7.89 10.55 5.85
CA ARG A 83 -8.01 11.94 6.35
C ARG A 83 -9.47 12.40 6.44
N LYS A 84 -10.31 11.99 5.50
CA LYS A 84 -11.75 12.33 5.48
C LYS A 84 -12.59 11.45 6.41
N SER A 85 -12.06 10.31 6.86
CA SER A 85 -12.71 9.45 7.83
C SER A 85 -12.68 10.05 9.23
N LYS A 86 -13.73 9.80 10.03
CA LYS A 86 -13.87 10.25 11.42
C LYS A 86 -14.20 9.06 12.34
N PRO A 87 -13.95 9.15 13.65
CA PRO A 87 -14.43 8.15 14.61
C PRO A 87 -15.94 7.90 14.44
N GLY A 88 -16.34 6.65 14.24
CA GLY A 88 -17.74 6.28 14.00
C GLY A 88 -18.32 6.66 12.61
N LYS A 89 -17.53 7.29 11.73
CA LYS A 89 -17.93 7.63 10.35
C LYS A 89 -16.75 7.48 9.40
N VAL A 90 -16.56 6.25 8.92
CA VAL A 90 -15.54 5.93 7.89
C VAL A 90 -16.03 6.42 6.53
N LEU A 91 -15.14 6.99 5.72
CA LEU A 91 -15.45 7.31 4.33
C LEU A 91 -15.47 6.00 3.53
N MET A 92 -16.60 5.73 2.88
CA MET A 92 -16.79 4.56 2.03
C MET A 92 -16.38 4.90 0.59
N ASP A 93 -15.93 3.89 -0.15
CA ASP A 93 -15.51 4.03 -1.54
C ASP A 93 -16.71 4.29 -2.48
N ASP A 94 -16.52 5.07 -3.54
CA ASP A 94 -17.60 5.40 -4.49
C ASP A 94 -17.97 4.20 -5.38
N LYS A 95 -17.00 3.34 -5.72
CA LYS A 95 -17.18 2.19 -6.62
C LYS A 95 -17.59 0.94 -5.83
N LEU A 96 -17.08 0.79 -4.61
CA LEU A 96 -17.37 -0.28 -3.67
C LEU A 96 -17.97 0.31 -2.37
N PRO A 97 -19.23 0.77 -2.37
CA PRO A 97 -19.84 1.54 -1.27
C PRO A 97 -19.98 0.79 0.06
N HIS A 98 -19.69 -0.51 0.07
CA HIS A 98 -19.65 -1.37 1.26
C HIS A 98 -18.25 -1.52 1.86
N ARG A 99 -17.21 -0.91 1.26
CA ARG A 99 -15.82 -0.93 1.72
C ARG A 99 -15.31 0.48 2.05
N PRO A 100 -14.44 0.65 3.07
CA PRO A 100 -13.74 1.91 3.30
C PRO A 100 -12.92 2.35 2.08
N MET A 101 -12.98 3.63 1.72
CA MET A 101 -12.18 4.20 0.61
C MET A 101 -10.69 3.90 0.79
N ALA A 102 -10.14 4.15 1.98
CA ALA A 102 -8.72 3.88 2.25
C ALA A 102 -8.32 2.40 2.06
N GLU A 103 -9.23 1.45 2.32
CA GLU A 103 -8.98 0.02 2.09
C GLU A 103 -8.95 -0.29 0.59
N VAL A 104 -9.90 0.27 -0.17
CA VAL A 104 -10.01 0.06 -1.62
C VAL A 104 -8.81 0.64 -2.35
N GLU A 105 -8.35 1.84 -1.99
CA GLU A 105 -7.22 2.46 -2.68
C GLU A 105 -5.87 1.84 -2.32
N LEU A 106 -5.73 1.25 -1.12
CA LEU A 106 -4.59 0.37 -0.83
C LEU A 106 -4.60 -0.89 -1.70
N ALA A 107 -5.78 -1.44 -1.99
CA ALA A 107 -5.92 -2.57 -2.90
C ALA A 107 -5.59 -2.15 -4.35
N ASP A 108 -6.03 -0.97 -4.82
CA ASP A 108 -5.67 -0.49 -6.17
C ASP A 108 -4.16 -0.26 -6.29
N ALA A 109 -3.52 0.31 -5.27
CA ALA A 109 -2.06 0.42 -5.21
C ALA A 109 -1.37 -0.94 -5.36
N MET A 110 -1.86 -1.99 -4.67
CA MET A 110 -1.32 -3.35 -4.82
C MET A 110 -1.51 -3.90 -6.23
N ILE A 111 -2.66 -3.66 -6.86
CA ILE A 111 -2.94 -4.09 -8.23
C ILE A 111 -1.97 -3.43 -9.22
N ARG A 112 -1.74 -2.12 -9.07
CA ARG A 112 -0.79 -1.35 -9.89
C ARG A 112 0.65 -1.84 -9.71
N ILE A 113 1.06 -2.12 -8.47
CA ILE A 113 2.37 -2.70 -8.16
C ILE A 113 2.53 -4.08 -8.79
N GLY A 114 1.51 -4.94 -8.68
CA GLY A 114 1.50 -6.27 -9.26
C GLY A 114 1.62 -6.25 -10.79
N ASP A 115 0.83 -5.40 -11.45
CA ASP A 115 0.90 -5.20 -12.91
C ASP A 115 2.29 -4.73 -13.35
N LEU A 116 2.84 -3.68 -12.71
CA LEU A 116 4.17 -3.17 -13.01
C LEU A 116 5.27 -4.22 -12.79
N ALA A 117 5.21 -4.95 -11.67
CA ALA A 117 6.22 -5.96 -11.35
C ALA A 117 6.24 -7.10 -12.38
N ALA A 118 5.06 -7.61 -12.77
CA ALA A 118 4.95 -8.64 -13.78
C ALA A 118 5.33 -8.13 -15.17
N PHE A 119 4.98 -6.90 -15.53
CA PHE A 119 5.41 -6.25 -16.77
C PHE A 119 6.94 -6.17 -16.89
N LEU A 120 7.62 -5.83 -15.78
CA LEU A 120 9.08 -5.76 -15.72
C LEU A 120 9.78 -7.12 -15.53
N GLY A 121 9.02 -8.21 -15.35
CA GLY A 121 9.58 -9.54 -15.12
C GLY A 121 10.23 -9.72 -13.74
N TYR A 122 9.79 -8.95 -12.74
CA TYR A 122 10.34 -9.03 -11.38
C TYR A 122 9.75 -10.20 -10.57
N ASP A 123 10.60 -10.86 -9.79
CA ASP A 123 10.19 -11.78 -8.72
C ASP A 123 9.78 -10.98 -7.46
N LEU A 124 8.60 -10.37 -7.52
CA LEU A 124 8.09 -9.55 -6.42
C LEU A 124 7.89 -10.36 -5.13
N GLY A 125 7.39 -11.59 -5.27
CA GLY A 125 7.16 -12.50 -4.16
C GLY A 125 8.45 -12.91 -3.45
N GLY A 126 9.47 -13.32 -4.20
CA GLY A 126 10.80 -13.63 -3.67
C GLY A 126 11.43 -12.42 -2.98
N ALA A 127 11.39 -11.26 -3.63
CA ALA A 127 11.90 -10.01 -3.08
C ALA A 127 11.22 -9.62 -1.75
N ILE A 128 9.89 -9.78 -1.64
CA ILE A 128 9.16 -9.51 -0.40
C ILE A 128 9.56 -10.49 0.70
N VAL A 129 9.61 -11.79 0.42
CA VAL A 129 9.98 -12.81 1.42
C VAL A 129 11.40 -12.54 1.95
N GLU A 130 12.36 -12.31 1.07
CA GLU A 130 13.74 -11.99 1.45
C GLU A 130 13.81 -10.68 2.24
N LYS A 131 13.09 -9.63 1.81
CA LYS A 131 13.10 -8.34 2.48
C LYS A 131 12.46 -8.41 3.86
N MET A 132 11.41 -9.21 4.04
CA MET A 132 10.80 -9.45 5.35
C MET A 132 11.75 -10.20 6.28
N ALA A 133 12.44 -11.24 5.79
CA ALA A 133 13.44 -11.97 6.56
C ALA A 133 14.62 -11.08 6.99
N PHE A 134 15.06 -10.19 6.10
CA PHE A 134 16.05 -9.16 6.42
C PHE A 134 15.53 -8.16 7.46
N ASN A 135 14.31 -7.63 7.28
CA ASN A 135 13.72 -6.64 8.18
C ASN A 135 13.50 -7.18 9.60
N ALA A 136 13.23 -8.47 9.76
CA ALA A 136 13.09 -9.13 11.07
C ALA A 136 14.39 -9.11 11.89
N ASN A 137 15.55 -9.08 11.22
CA ASN A 137 16.88 -9.08 11.83
C ASN A 137 17.56 -7.70 11.78
N ARG A 138 16.86 -6.67 11.29
CA ARG A 138 17.44 -5.35 11.04
C ARG A 138 17.76 -4.63 12.37
N PRO A 139 19.02 -4.23 12.63
CA PRO A 139 19.43 -3.68 13.92
C PRO A 139 18.63 -2.46 14.38
N ASP A 140 18.32 -1.51 13.49
CA ASP A 140 17.60 -0.26 13.78
C ASP A 140 16.08 -0.44 13.97
N HIS A 141 15.55 -1.65 13.74
CA HIS A 141 14.14 -1.98 14.00
C HIS A 141 13.93 -2.69 15.35
N LYS A 142 15.00 -2.99 16.09
CA LYS A 142 14.88 -3.50 17.46
C LYS A 142 14.11 -2.51 18.32
N ILE A 143 13.19 -3.02 19.14
CA ILE A 143 12.40 -2.24 20.10
C ILE A 143 13.33 -1.37 20.96
N GLU A 144 14.45 -1.94 21.39
CA GLU A 144 15.52 -1.27 22.14
C GLU A 144 16.04 -0.01 21.44
N ASN A 145 16.11 0.01 20.10
CA ASN A 145 16.58 1.17 19.34
C ASN A 145 15.45 2.17 19.03
N ARG A 146 14.19 1.72 19.00
CA ARG A 146 13.02 2.61 18.90
C ARG A 146 12.73 3.36 20.20
N LEU A 147 13.03 2.74 21.35
CA LEU A 147 12.81 3.31 22.68
C LEU A 147 13.92 4.28 23.14
N LYS A 148 15.04 4.37 22.40
CA LYS A 148 16.09 5.36 22.70
C LYS A 148 15.59 6.77 22.42
N ALA A 149 16.09 7.74 23.19
CA ALA A 149 15.85 9.15 22.91
C ALA A 149 16.32 9.50 21.49
N GLY A 150 15.41 10.01 20.64
CA GLY A 150 15.67 10.24 19.21
C GLY A 150 15.38 9.05 18.29
N GLY A 151 14.83 7.95 18.81
CA GLY A 151 14.28 6.87 17.98
C GLY A 151 13.18 7.40 17.06
N LYS A 152 13.02 6.79 15.87
CA LYS A 152 12.00 7.18 14.89
C LYS A 152 10.60 7.20 15.52
N ALA A 153 10.14 8.40 15.86
CA ALA A 153 8.73 8.73 16.01
C ALA A 153 8.25 9.27 14.65
N PHE A 154 6.99 8.98 14.32
CA PHE A 154 6.33 9.33 13.06
C PHE A 154 6.72 10.73 12.55
#